data_AF-A0A4U0SEA0-F1
#
_entry.id   AF-A0A4U0SEA0-F1
#
_cell.length_a   1.000
_cell.length_b   1.000
_cell.length_c   1.000
_cell.angle_alpha   90.00
_cell.angle_beta   90.00
_cell.angle_gamma   90.00
#
_symmetry.space_group_name_H-M   'P 1'
#
loop_
_entity.id
_entity.type
_entity.pdbx_description
1 polymer ?
#
loop_
_entity_poly.entity_id
_entity_poly.type
_entity_poly.pdbx_seq_one_letter_code
_entity_poly.pdbx_strand_id
1 'polypeptide(L)'
;MVLTPSQILGRARTWVDAGVPYSMGKRWRDGYRQDCSGFVSMAWGLGSNQWTGSLPEYGERIHSSELMPGDILLYHNHANPIHGSHVVIFGGWADSSHSRYIAYEQTKPRARIRTIPYPYWSNSSQYVPYRYRYVRDGSVPDPGGSDISDTSDDSDDSDGSNGNRPGGGEYPGSASFGPGAFNDHITQLGSMLMRSGGRPYYRSGPGPRWGEADRRAVVAFQRAQGWSGEEADGIPGPGTWRLLLHGGGRDARAGGGTGSRSADTPAPPYPGAARFRPGQSGDAVLALGRQLVAKGFDKHYDEGPGPAWGEADRRAVEAFQRAQGWSGDDADGYPGPETWRRLFS
;
A
#
# COMPACT_ATOMS: atom_id res chain seq x y z
N MET A 1 19.70 -15.87 4.64
CA MET A 1 19.89 -14.56 3.97
C MET A 1 19.06 -13.55 4.72
N VAL A 2 19.55 -12.34 4.97
CA VAL A 2 18.69 -11.30 5.55
C VAL A 2 17.92 -10.64 4.42
N LEU A 3 16.60 -10.51 4.55
CA LEU A 3 15.74 -9.94 3.53
C LEU A 3 14.85 -8.85 4.09
N THR A 4 14.47 -7.87 3.29
CA THR A 4 13.35 -6.99 3.59
C THR A 4 12.04 -7.60 3.08
N PRO A 5 10.87 -7.13 3.57
CA PRO A 5 9.57 -7.44 2.97
C PRO A 5 9.54 -7.26 1.46
N SER A 6 10.20 -6.20 0.98
CA SER A 6 10.33 -5.87 -0.44
C SER A 6 11.01 -6.95 -1.25
N GLN A 7 12.14 -7.43 -0.76
CA GLN A 7 12.95 -8.41 -1.46
C GLN A 7 12.22 -9.75 -1.53
N ILE A 8 11.49 -10.14 -0.48
CA ILE A 8 10.67 -11.35 -0.49
C ILE A 8 9.61 -11.28 -1.59
N LEU A 9 8.84 -10.18 -1.65
CA LEU A 9 7.80 -10.02 -2.66
C LEU A 9 8.36 -9.85 -4.07
N GLY A 10 9.48 -9.13 -4.22
CA GLY A 10 10.18 -8.98 -5.50
C GLY A 10 10.63 -10.34 -6.05
N ARG A 11 11.20 -11.20 -5.19
CA ARG A 11 11.55 -12.58 -5.55
C ARG A 11 10.32 -13.39 -5.94
N ALA A 12 9.25 -13.35 -5.15
CA ALA A 12 7.99 -14.01 -5.49
C ALA A 12 7.43 -13.55 -6.84
N ARG A 13 7.52 -12.25 -7.15
CA ARG A 13 7.06 -11.66 -8.41
C ARG A 13 7.80 -12.21 -9.62
N THR A 14 9.10 -12.50 -9.53
CA THR A 14 9.88 -13.05 -10.66
C THR A 14 9.28 -14.35 -11.22
N TRP A 15 8.72 -15.20 -10.37
CA TRP A 15 8.06 -16.43 -10.77
C TRP A 15 6.66 -16.19 -11.34
N VAL A 16 5.94 -15.23 -10.78
CA VAL A 16 4.62 -14.82 -11.27
C VAL A 16 4.72 -14.26 -12.69
N ASP A 17 5.67 -13.36 -12.94
CA ASP A 17 5.89 -12.75 -14.26
C ASP A 17 6.38 -13.76 -15.29
N ALA A 18 7.24 -14.69 -14.88
CA ALA A 18 7.67 -15.79 -15.73
C ALA A 18 6.58 -16.85 -15.95
N GLY A 19 5.45 -16.79 -15.22
CA GLY A 19 4.36 -17.75 -15.32
C GLY A 19 4.78 -19.19 -15.00
N VAL A 20 5.65 -19.37 -14.01
CA VAL A 20 6.26 -20.68 -13.67
C VAL A 20 5.17 -21.76 -13.48
N PRO A 21 5.15 -22.85 -14.28
CA PRO A 21 4.15 -23.91 -14.18
C PRO A 21 4.19 -24.65 -12.85
N TYR A 22 3.03 -25.08 -12.34
CA TYR A 22 2.97 -25.89 -11.12
C TYR A 22 3.42 -27.33 -11.35
N SER A 23 4.35 -27.81 -10.52
CA SER A 23 4.77 -29.21 -10.50
C SER A 23 5.38 -29.60 -9.15
N MET A 24 4.92 -30.73 -8.59
CA MET A 24 5.50 -31.32 -7.38
C MET A 24 6.82 -32.06 -7.64
N GLY A 25 7.14 -32.37 -8.90
CA GLY A 25 8.29 -33.20 -9.28
C GLY A 25 9.38 -32.47 -10.05
N LYS A 26 9.14 -31.22 -10.47
CA LYS A 26 10.08 -30.43 -11.27
C LYS A 26 10.67 -29.27 -10.47
N ARG A 27 11.85 -28.84 -10.92
CA ARG A 27 12.52 -27.63 -10.46
C ARG A 27 12.53 -26.60 -11.57
N TRP A 28 12.49 -25.33 -11.19
CA TRP A 28 12.75 -24.24 -12.10
C TRP A 28 14.26 -24.04 -12.30
N ARG A 29 14.63 -23.20 -13.28
CA ARG A 29 16.03 -22.96 -13.67
C ARG A 29 16.91 -22.37 -12.55
N ASP A 30 16.30 -21.81 -11.51
CA ASP A 30 16.97 -21.31 -10.31
C ASP A 30 17.14 -22.37 -9.21
N GLY A 31 16.78 -23.63 -9.49
CA GLY A 31 16.99 -24.77 -8.60
C GLY A 31 15.86 -25.04 -7.60
N TYR A 32 14.83 -24.19 -7.52
CA TYR A 32 13.71 -24.38 -6.58
C TYR A 32 12.57 -25.22 -7.17
N ARG A 33 11.86 -26.00 -6.35
CA ARG A 33 10.72 -26.84 -6.76
C ARG A 33 9.54 -25.97 -7.15
N GLN A 34 8.82 -26.37 -8.20
CA GLN A 34 7.72 -25.59 -8.77
C GLN A 34 6.37 -25.82 -8.05
N ASP A 35 6.39 -25.97 -6.72
CA ASP A 35 5.22 -26.15 -5.88
C ASP A 35 5.09 -25.03 -4.84
N CYS A 36 4.04 -25.05 -4.02
CA CYS A 36 3.73 -24.00 -3.06
C CYS A 36 4.88 -23.70 -2.09
N SER A 37 5.49 -24.75 -1.50
CA SER A 37 6.59 -24.60 -0.55
C SER A 37 7.94 -24.31 -1.21
N GLY A 38 8.16 -24.79 -2.45
CA GLY A 38 9.32 -24.41 -3.24
C GLY A 38 9.29 -22.93 -3.65
N PHE A 39 8.11 -22.39 -3.94
CA PHE A 39 7.91 -20.96 -4.20
C PHE A 39 8.22 -20.09 -2.98
N VAL A 40 7.80 -20.48 -1.77
CA VAL A 40 8.18 -19.79 -0.53
C VAL A 40 9.69 -19.92 -0.27
N SER A 41 10.26 -21.11 -0.45
CA SER A 41 11.71 -21.33 -0.31
C SER A 41 12.51 -20.42 -1.23
N MET A 42 12.03 -20.24 -2.46
CA MET A 42 12.58 -19.31 -3.44
C MET A 42 12.42 -17.87 -2.98
N ALA A 43 11.22 -17.45 -2.57
CA ALA A 43 10.96 -16.08 -2.14
C ALA A 43 11.78 -15.67 -0.90
N TRP A 44 11.98 -16.59 0.05
CA TRP A 44 12.85 -16.40 1.23
C TRP A 44 14.34 -16.65 0.96
N GLY A 45 14.71 -17.09 -0.26
CA GLY A 45 16.11 -17.29 -0.64
C GLY A 45 16.84 -18.32 0.22
N LEU A 46 16.17 -19.42 0.58
CA LEU A 46 16.69 -20.40 1.53
C LEU A 46 17.87 -21.24 1.02
N GLY A 47 18.20 -21.17 -0.27
CA GLY A 47 19.25 -21.98 -0.91
C GLY A 47 18.94 -23.49 -0.96
N SER A 48 17.77 -23.88 -0.44
CA SER A 48 17.31 -25.25 -0.29
C SER A 48 15.80 -25.30 -0.52
N ASN A 49 15.27 -26.49 -0.75
CA ASN A 49 13.86 -26.71 -1.09
C ASN A 49 13.08 -27.26 0.10
N GLN A 50 12.58 -26.36 0.94
CA GLN A 50 11.78 -26.72 2.10
C GLN A 50 10.38 -27.20 1.69
N TRP A 51 9.73 -27.88 2.61
CA TRP A 51 8.35 -28.35 2.46
C TRP A 51 7.51 -27.80 3.61
N THR A 52 6.19 -27.93 3.54
CA THR A 52 5.29 -27.28 4.51
C THR A 52 5.54 -27.69 5.96
N GLY A 53 6.09 -28.87 6.23
CA GLY A 53 6.46 -29.30 7.57
C GLY A 53 7.75 -28.70 8.12
N SER A 54 8.71 -28.29 7.26
CA SER A 54 9.99 -27.70 7.69
C SER A 54 10.04 -26.18 7.60
N LEU A 55 9.12 -25.55 6.86
CA LEU A 55 9.01 -24.07 6.80
C LEU A 55 8.90 -23.38 8.18
N PRO A 56 8.24 -23.94 9.20
CA PRO A 56 8.22 -23.35 10.55
C PRO A 56 9.61 -23.19 11.20
N GLU A 57 10.64 -23.92 10.77
CA GLU A 57 12.00 -23.77 11.30
C GLU A 57 12.64 -22.45 10.83
N TYR A 58 12.26 -21.98 9.64
CA TYR A 58 12.78 -20.75 9.01
C TYR A 58 11.95 -19.51 9.33
N GLY A 59 10.75 -19.72 9.88
CA GLY A 59 9.83 -18.66 10.27
C GLY A 59 9.62 -18.57 11.78
N GLU A 60 9.21 -17.40 12.24
CA GLU A 60 8.63 -17.17 13.56
C GLU A 60 7.11 -17.11 13.42
N ARG A 61 6.39 -17.81 14.30
CA ARG A 61 4.93 -17.76 14.31
C ARG A 61 4.48 -16.39 14.83
N ILE A 62 3.57 -15.75 14.11
CA ILE A 62 3.03 -14.42 14.48
C ILE A 62 1.51 -14.45 14.65
N HIS A 63 0.97 -13.44 15.30
CA HIS A 63 -0.48 -13.20 15.30
C HIS A 63 -0.94 -12.65 13.95
N SER A 64 -2.20 -12.93 13.60
CA SER A 64 -2.79 -12.43 12.36
C SER A 64 -2.84 -10.90 12.26
N SER A 65 -2.94 -10.22 13.41
CA SER A 65 -2.88 -8.76 13.50
C SER A 65 -1.50 -8.18 13.17
N GLU A 66 -0.46 -9.00 13.21
CA GLU A 66 0.91 -8.59 12.95
C GLU A 66 1.31 -8.81 11.48
N LEU A 67 0.44 -9.45 10.68
CA LEU A 67 0.73 -9.79 9.28
C LEU A 67 1.26 -8.58 8.51
N MET A 68 2.45 -8.75 7.95
CA MET A 68 3.06 -7.81 7.06
C MET A 68 3.38 -8.47 5.72
N PRO A 69 3.51 -7.68 4.65
CA PRO A 69 3.86 -8.19 3.34
C PRO A 69 5.17 -9.01 3.37
N GLY A 70 5.19 -10.18 2.73
CA GLY A 70 6.31 -11.11 2.77
C GLY A 70 6.21 -12.22 3.84
N ASP A 71 5.31 -12.06 4.83
CA ASP A 71 4.93 -13.14 5.73
C ASP A 71 4.18 -14.24 4.95
N ILE A 72 4.09 -15.44 5.51
CA ILE A 72 3.36 -16.56 4.92
C ILE A 72 2.16 -16.96 5.76
N LEU A 73 1.14 -17.48 5.09
CA LEU A 73 0.07 -18.25 5.72
C LEU A 73 0.31 -19.72 5.39
N LEU A 74 0.64 -20.51 6.40
CA LEU A 74 1.05 -21.90 6.27
C LEU A 74 -0.02 -22.84 6.82
N TYR A 75 -0.45 -23.78 5.97
CA TYR A 75 -1.25 -24.93 6.38
C TYR A 75 -0.47 -26.21 6.13
N HIS A 76 -0.15 -26.92 7.22
CA HIS A 76 0.49 -28.22 7.16
C HIS A 76 -0.47 -29.32 7.59
N ASN A 77 -0.78 -30.25 6.69
CA ASN A 77 -1.65 -31.39 6.96
C ASN A 77 -0.83 -32.63 7.32
N HIS A 78 -0.75 -32.99 8.60
CA HIS A 78 -0.01 -34.16 9.07
C HIS A 78 -0.51 -35.50 8.48
N ALA A 79 -1.79 -35.60 8.13
CA ALA A 79 -2.36 -36.81 7.53
C ALA A 79 -2.10 -36.92 6.02
N ASN A 80 -1.82 -35.80 5.35
CA ASN A 80 -1.48 -35.77 3.93
C ASN A 80 -0.45 -34.66 3.64
N PRO A 81 0.80 -34.83 4.10
CA PRO A 81 1.79 -33.76 4.09
C PRO A 81 2.16 -33.30 2.68
N ILE A 82 2.20 -34.24 1.72
CA ILE A 82 2.67 -33.99 0.35
C ILE A 82 1.60 -33.32 -0.52
N HIS A 83 0.34 -33.77 -0.44
CA HIS A 83 -0.72 -33.32 -1.35
C HIS A 83 -1.84 -32.52 -0.66
N GLY A 84 -1.91 -32.57 0.67
CA GLY A 84 -2.95 -31.92 1.46
C GLY A 84 -2.50 -30.66 2.17
N SER A 85 -1.24 -30.24 2.02
CA SER A 85 -0.71 -29.01 2.61
C SER A 85 -0.66 -27.87 1.60
N HIS A 86 -0.67 -26.63 2.08
CA HIS A 86 -0.51 -25.46 1.22
C HIS A 86 0.13 -24.29 1.96
N VAL A 87 0.76 -23.40 1.22
CA VAL A 87 1.37 -22.19 1.75
C VAL A 87 1.30 -21.09 0.72
N VAL A 88 1.09 -19.87 1.18
CA VAL A 88 1.00 -18.66 0.35
C VAL A 88 1.75 -17.53 1.02
N ILE A 89 2.26 -16.59 0.23
CA ILE A 89 2.90 -15.37 0.74
C ILE A 89 1.87 -14.25 0.76
N PHE A 90 1.75 -13.60 1.91
CA PHE A 90 0.89 -12.45 2.14
C PHE A 90 1.51 -11.21 1.48
N GLY A 91 0.80 -10.57 0.55
CA GLY A 91 1.23 -9.35 -0.14
C GLY A 91 0.69 -8.05 0.47
N GLY A 92 -0.25 -8.16 1.41
CA GLY A 92 -1.01 -7.05 2.01
C GLY A 92 -2.51 -7.31 2.01
N TRP A 93 -3.21 -6.69 2.95
CA TRP A 93 -4.67 -6.69 2.99
C TRP A 93 -5.24 -6.02 1.73
N ALA A 94 -6.31 -6.59 1.20
CA ALA A 94 -7.03 -6.06 0.05
C ALA A 94 -8.29 -5.27 0.47
N ASP A 95 -8.71 -5.44 1.72
CA ASP A 95 -9.80 -4.70 2.36
C ASP A 95 -9.44 -4.38 3.81
N SER A 96 -10.06 -3.32 4.33
CA SER A 96 -9.88 -2.83 5.71
C SER A 96 -10.48 -3.76 6.76
N SER A 97 -11.44 -4.60 6.39
CA SER A 97 -12.02 -5.61 7.27
C SER A 97 -11.11 -6.82 7.50
N HIS A 98 -9.93 -6.86 6.86
CA HIS A 98 -9.00 -7.99 6.91
C HIS A 98 -9.66 -9.33 6.53
N SER A 99 -10.65 -9.27 5.64
CA SER A 99 -11.39 -10.43 5.15
C SER A 99 -10.80 -10.99 3.87
N ARG A 100 -10.01 -10.19 3.14
CA ARG A 100 -9.30 -10.62 1.93
C ARG A 100 -7.91 -9.99 1.85
N TYR A 101 -6.99 -10.68 1.18
CA TYR A 101 -5.63 -10.21 1.00
C TYR A 101 -5.08 -10.58 -0.38
N ILE A 102 -4.04 -9.87 -0.79
CA ILE A 102 -3.28 -10.16 -2.00
C ILE A 102 -2.36 -11.34 -1.70
N ALA A 103 -2.63 -12.50 -2.28
CA ALA A 103 -1.79 -13.69 -2.10
C ALA A 103 -0.88 -13.90 -3.31
N TYR A 104 0.40 -14.16 -3.05
CA TYR A 104 1.34 -14.71 -4.01
C TYR A 104 1.44 -16.21 -3.74
N GLU A 105 1.20 -17.03 -4.77
CA GLU A 105 1.21 -18.47 -4.60
C GLU A 105 1.62 -19.22 -5.86
N GLN A 106 2.17 -20.42 -5.65
CA GLN A 106 2.40 -21.41 -6.68
C GLN A 106 1.35 -22.52 -6.52
N THR A 107 0.38 -22.53 -7.43
CA THR A 107 -0.70 -23.53 -7.49
C THR A 107 -1.05 -23.79 -8.95
N LYS A 108 -1.89 -24.78 -9.25
CA LYS A 108 -2.25 -25.08 -10.64
C LYS A 108 -2.99 -23.89 -11.28
N PRO A 109 -2.65 -23.50 -12.52
CA PRO A 109 -1.62 -24.10 -13.39
C PRO A 109 -0.21 -23.51 -13.23
N ARG A 110 -0.03 -22.36 -12.55
CA ARG A 110 1.24 -21.62 -12.47
C ARG A 110 1.29 -20.66 -11.27
N ALA A 111 2.47 -20.08 -11.03
CA ALA A 111 2.64 -18.94 -10.13
C ALA A 111 1.66 -17.82 -10.47
N ARG A 112 1.04 -17.23 -9.44
CA ARG A 112 0.08 -16.13 -9.62
C ARG A 112 -0.01 -15.22 -8.41
N ILE A 113 -0.54 -14.03 -8.67
CA ILE A 113 -1.05 -13.12 -7.65
C ILE A 113 -2.57 -13.07 -7.79
N ARG A 114 -3.29 -13.13 -6.67
CA ARG A 114 -4.75 -12.90 -6.66
C ARG A 114 -5.23 -12.45 -5.29
N THR A 115 -6.36 -11.76 -5.27
CA THR A 115 -7.05 -11.39 -4.03
C THR A 115 -7.96 -12.52 -3.57
N ILE A 116 -7.70 -13.04 -2.37
CA ILE A 116 -8.33 -14.27 -1.84
C ILE A 116 -8.89 -14.04 -0.42
N PRO A 117 -9.87 -14.83 0.04
CA PRO A 117 -10.37 -14.71 1.41
C PRO A 117 -9.30 -15.10 2.42
N TYR A 118 -9.32 -14.43 3.57
CA TYR A 118 -8.44 -14.74 4.68
C TYR A 118 -8.93 -15.93 5.51
N PRO A 119 -8.05 -16.84 5.93
CA PRO A 119 -6.66 -17.01 5.47
C PRO A 119 -6.55 -17.80 4.16
N TYR A 120 -7.55 -18.63 3.84
CA TYR A 120 -7.71 -19.33 2.57
C TYR A 120 -9.14 -19.90 2.43
N TRP A 121 -9.56 -20.33 1.23
CA TRP A 121 -10.93 -20.86 1.02
C TRP A 121 -11.26 -22.13 1.81
N SER A 122 -10.31 -23.05 1.93
CA SER A 122 -10.48 -24.34 2.59
C SER A 122 -9.46 -24.48 3.71
N ASN A 123 -9.81 -25.27 4.74
CA ASN A 123 -9.00 -25.46 5.95
C ASN A 123 -8.63 -24.13 6.63
N SER A 124 -9.48 -23.11 6.51
CA SER A 124 -9.23 -21.73 6.92
C SER A 124 -8.74 -21.64 8.37
N SER A 125 -9.40 -22.33 9.31
CA SER A 125 -9.01 -22.34 10.73
C SER A 125 -7.64 -22.96 11.02
N GLN A 126 -7.01 -23.63 10.06
CA GLN A 126 -5.74 -24.35 10.24
C GLN A 126 -4.54 -23.62 9.62
N TYR A 127 -4.74 -22.48 8.95
CA TYR A 127 -3.63 -21.66 8.48
C TYR A 127 -3.04 -20.86 9.63
N VAL A 128 -1.72 -20.91 9.74
CA VAL A 128 -0.97 -20.21 10.78
C VAL A 128 -0.03 -19.18 10.12
N PRO A 129 -0.04 -17.91 10.55
CA PRO A 129 0.89 -16.90 10.07
C PRO A 129 2.33 -17.15 10.54
N TYR A 130 3.30 -17.00 9.62
CA TYR A 130 4.72 -17.01 9.95
C TYR A 130 5.46 -15.86 9.27
N ARG A 131 6.35 -15.21 10.01
CA ARG A 131 7.33 -14.24 9.51
C ARG A 131 8.66 -14.90 9.27
N TYR A 132 9.35 -14.59 8.18
CA TYR A 132 10.71 -15.08 7.98
C TYR A 132 11.65 -14.55 9.08
N ARG A 133 12.42 -15.41 9.75
CA ARG A 133 13.22 -15.05 10.95
C ARG A 133 14.26 -13.96 10.70
N TYR A 134 14.73 -13.83 9.46
CA TYR A 134 15.77 -12.88 9.09
C TYR A 134 15.21 -11.72 8.28
N VAL A 135 14.00 -11.27 8.62
CA VAL A 135 13.44 -10.04 8.04
C VAL A 135 13.99 -8.82 8.76
N ARG A 136 14.49 -7.84 8.01
CA ARG A 136 14.77 -6.49 8.52
C ARG A 136 13.64 -5.54 8.16
N ASP A 137 13.11 -4.87 9.17
CA ASP A 137 12.25 -3.72 8.97
C ASP A 137 13.08 -2.61 8.32
N GLY A 138 12.55 -1.99 7.27
CA GLY A 138 13.24 -0.97 6.48
C GLY A 138 13.49 0.36 7.22
N SER A 139 13.46 0.37 8.56
CA SER A 139 13.66 1.53 9.44
C SER A 139 14.92 1.33 10.31
N VAL A 140 15.92 2.18 10.06
CA VAL A 140 17.38 2.08 10.31
C VAL A 140 17.84 2.17 11.79
N PRO A 141 19.10 1.77 12.11
CA PRO A 141 20.10 2.79 12.49
C PRO A 141 21.49 2.59 11.85
N ASP A 142 22.07 3.72 11.44
CA ASP A 142 23.50 3.92 11.20
C ASP A 142 24.29 3.70 12.50
N PRO A 143 25.26 2.76 12.56
CA PRO A 143 26.17 2.67 13.68
C PRO A 143 27.50 3.33 13.31
N GLY A 144 27.70 4.54 13.83
CA GLY A 144 29.04 5.03 14.15
C GLY A 144 29.53 6.21 13.32
N GLY A 145 29.10 7.40 13.73
CA GLY A 145 29.99 8.54 13.67
C GLY A 145 31.15 8.32 14.66
N SER A 146 32.36 8.24 14.13
CA SER A 146 33.56 8.63 14.85
C SER A 146 34.50 9.30 13.85
N ASP A 147 34.83 10.55 14.14
CA ASP A 147 35.96 11.29 13.59
C ASP A 147 37.22 10.41 13.50
N ILE A 148 38.01 10.60 12.44
CA ILE A 148 39.43 11.00 12.50
C ILE A 148 39.95 11.17 11.05
N SER A 149 40.29 12.43 10.75
CA SER A 149 41.32 13.00 9.87
C SER A 149 41.91 12.25 8.66
N ASP A 150 41.88 12.97 7.53
CA ASP A 150 43.05 13.41 6.74
C ASP A 150 44.09 12.35 6.29
N THR A 151 44.15 12.11 4.97
CA THR A 151 45.36 12.39 4.16
C THR A 151 45.09 12.19 2.67
N SER A 152 45.62 13.14 1.90
CA SER A 152 45.88 13.21 0.45
C SER A 152 46.34 11.90 -0.22
N ASP A 153 46.01 11.66 -1.49
CA ASP A 153 46.81 12.08 -2.67
C ASP A 153 46.30 11.45 -4.00
N ASP A 154 46.84 11.99 -5.09
CA ASP A 154 46.45 12.08 -6.50
C ASP A 154 46.28 10.83 -7.41
N SER A 155 45.66 11.12 -8.56
CA SER A 155 45.85 10.58 -9.93
C SER A 155 45.08 9.35 -10.48
N ASP A 156 44.25 9.66 -11.51
CA ASP A 156 44.15 9.10 -12.87
C ASP A 156 44.15 7.56 -13.12
N ASP A 157 43.07 7.01 -13.67
CA ASP A 157 42.91 6.67 -15.10
C ASP A 157 41.63 5.83 -15.34
N SER A 158 41.30 5.69 -16.62
CA SER A 158 40.01 5.43 -17.24
C SER A 158 39.71 3.95 -17.51
N ASP A 159 38.41 3.68 -17.66
CA ASP A 159 37.77 2.63 -18.46
C ASP A 159 37.61 1.20 -17.87
N GLY A 160 36.41 0.64 -18.04
CA GLY A 160 36.12 -0.78 -17.83
C GLY A 160 34.96 -1.16 -16.90
N SER A 161 33.73 -0.74 -17.23
CA SER A 161 32.46 -1.47 -17.05
C SER A 161 32.17 -2.27 -15.75
N ASN A 162 31.09 -1.90 -15.03
CA ASN A 162 29.85 -2.69 -14.85
C ASN A 162 29.17 -2.47 -13.49
N GLY A 163 27.89 -2.05 -13.54
CA GLY A 163 26.85 -2.53 -12.64
C GLY A 163 26.78 -1.97 -11.21
N ASN A 164 25.68 -1.25 -10.94
CA ASN A 164 25.09 -1.00 -9.62
C ASN A 164 25.51 0.30 -8.89
N ARG A 165 25.24 1.44 -9.53
CA ARG A 165 24.82 2.67 -8.83
C ARG A 165 23.29 2.81 -8.99
N PRO A 166 22.51 3.16 -7.96
CA PRO A 166 21.10 3.46 -8.15
C PRO A 166 20.98 4.71 -9.04
N GLY A 167 20.44 4.55 -10.25
CA GLY A 167 20.22 5.65 -11.21
C GLY A 167 19.38 6.78 -10.61
N GLY A 168 19.63 8.06 -10.87
CA GLY A 168 20.16 8.63 -12.09
C GLY A 168 19.02 9.25 -12.90
N GLY A 169 18.45 10.36 -12.41
CA GLY A 169 17.73 11.41 -13.16
C GLY A 169 16.52 11.10 -14.06
N GLU A 170 16.22 9.86 -14.41
CA GLU A 170 15.23 9.53 -15.45
C GLU A 170 13.90 9.04 -14.85
N TYR A 171 12.78 9.30 -15.53
CA TYR A 171 11.44 8.95 -15.05
C TYR A 171 11.20 7.44 -15.19
N PRO A 172 10.87 6.73 -14.10
CA PRO A 172 10.78 5.26 -14.10
C PRO A 172 9.47 4.71 -14.68
N GLY A 173 8.66 5.55 -15.34
CA GLY A 173 7.35 5.18 -15.86
C GLY A 173 6.22 5.22 -14.83
N SER A 174 4.99 5.47 -15.28
CA SER A 174 3.82 5.64 -14.41
C SER A 174 3.44 4.38 -13.65
N ALA A 175 3.72 3.19 -14.19
CA ALA A 175 3.47 1.91 -13.54
C ALA A 175 4.32 1.70 -12.26
N SER A 176 5.37 2.50 -12.07
CA SER A 176 6.18 2.50 -10.85
C SER A 176 5.46 3.14 -9.66
N PHE A 177 4.34 3.81 -9.89
CA PHE A 177 3.58 4.56 -8.90
C PHE A 177 2.10 4.16 -8.94
N GLY A 178 1.42 4.25 -7.80
CA GLY A 178 0.00 3.89 -7.69
C GLY A 178 -0.27 2.66 -6.82
N PRO A 179 -1.56 2.34 -6.58
CA PRO A 179 -1.95 1.30 -5.64
C PRO A 179 -1.28 -0.04 -5.90
N GLY A 180 -0.65 -0.61 -4.86
CA GLY A 180 0.06 -1.89 -4.93
C GLY A 180 1.48 -1.81 -5.47
N ALA A 181 1.95 -0.65 -5.94
CA ALA A 181 3.33 -0.46 -6.36
C ALA A 181 4.29 -0.53 -5.18
N PHE A 182 5.42 -1.20 -5.41
CA PHE A 182 6.46 -1.43 -4.42
C PHE A 182 7.83 -1.43 -5.12
N ASN A 183 8.64 -0.39 -4.92
CA ASN A 183 9.96 -0.23 -5.53
C ASN A 183 10.71 0.97 -4.92
N ASP A 184 12.02 1.08 -5.19
CA ASP A 184 12.88 2.13 -4.65
C ASP A 184 12.54 3.53 -5.19
N HIS A 185 11.89 3.62 -6.36
CA HIS A 185 11.48 4.90 -6.93
C HIS A 185 10.39 5.59 -6.09
N ILE A 186 9.59 4.83 -5.33
CA ILE A 186 8.60 5.40 -4.40
C ILE A 186 9.31 6.04 -3.20
N THR A 187 10.34 5.39 -2.64
CA THR A 187 11.19 5.99 -1.60
C THR A 187 11.90 7.24 -2.12
N GLN A 188 12.41 7.18 -3.35
CA GLN A 188 13.05 8.30 -4.03
C GLN A 188 12.08 9.47 -4.23
N LEU A 189 10.87 9.19 -4.73
CA LEU A 189 9.79 10.16 -4.89
C LEU A 189 9.46 10.84 -3.56
N GLY A 190 9.19 10.06 -2.52
CA GLY A 190 8.81 10.60 -1.22
C GLY A 190 9.94 11.42 -0.58
N SER A 191 11.20 11.04 -0.83
CA SER A 191 12.36 11.84 -0.40
C SER A 191 12.44 13.19 -1.11
N MET A 192 12.13 13.23 -2.41
CA MET A 192 12.03 14.49 -3.16
C MET A 192 10.85 15.36 -2.69
N LEU A 193 9.70 14.74 -2.41
CA LEU A 193 8.51 15.42 -1.89
C LEU A 193 8.77 16.03 -0.51
N MET A 194 9.47 15.32 0.39
CA MET A 194 9.88 15.87 1.68
C MET A 194 10.77 17.11 1.56
N ARG A 195 11.65 17.17 0.56
CA ARG A 195 12.47 18.37 0.30
C ARG A 195 11.63 19.52 -0.27
N SER A 196 10.58 19.19 -1.01
CA SER A 196 9.69 20.14 -1.69
C SER A 196 8.42 20.45 -0.89
N GLY A 197 8.51 20.49 0.44
CA GLY A 197 7.41 20.89 1.33
C GLY A 197 6.44 19.78 1.80
N GLY A 198 6.58 18.54 1.30
CA GLY A 198 5.69 17.42 1.61
C GLY A 198 5.90 16.74 2.97
N ARG A 199 6.82 17.21 3.82
CA ARG A 199 7.10 16.62 5.15
C ARG A 199 5.85 16.34 6.01
N PRO A 200 4.83 17.22 6.06
CA PRO A 200 3.63 16.97 6.89
C PRO A 200 2.83 15.72 6.51
N TYR A 201 3.02 15.19 5.29
CA TYR A 201 2.33 13.99 4.83
C TYR A 201 3.02 12.69 5.28
N TYR A 202 4.28 12.77 5.70
CA TYR A 202 5.12 11.62 6.04
C TYR A 202 5.39 11.56 7.54
N ARG A 203 4.60 10.75 8.27
CA ARG A 203 4.76 10.56 9.73
C ARG A 203 6.03 9.79 10.11
N SER A 204 6.38 8.79 9.30
CA SER A 204 7.54 7.91 9.53
C SER A 204 8.60 8.03 8.42
N GLY A 205 8.48 9.05 7.57
CA GLY A 205 9.26 9.16 6.33
C GLY A 205 8.70 8.34 5.17
N PRO A 206 9.25 8.53 3.96
CA PRO A 206 8.85 7.82 2.75
C PRO A 206 9.43 6.40 2.75
N GLY A 207 8.64 5.46 2.26
CA GLY A 207 9.04 4.06 2.12
C GLY A 207 8.84 3.59 0.68
N PRO A 208 9.30 2.36 0.36
CA PRO A 208 9.24 1.81 -0.98
C PRO A 208 7.84 1.38 -1.43
N ARG A 209 6.84 1.45 -0.55
CA ARG A 209 5.45 1.08 -0.83
C ARG A 209 4.65 2.34 -1.12
N TRP A 210 3.93 2.33 -2.24
CA TRP A 210 3.03 3.42 -2.59
C TRP A 210 1.87 3.46 -1.59
N GLY A 211 1.71 4.58 -0.90
CA GLY A 211 0.67 4.80 0.08
C GLY A 211 -0.11 6.10 -0.11
N GLU A 212 -1.11 6.29 0.73
CA GLU A 212 -1.90 7.52 0.79
C GLU A 212 -1.04 8.75 1.13
N ALA A 213 0.03 8.57 1.90
CA ALA A 213 1.00 9.62 2.17
C ALA A 213 1.65 10.13 0.87
N ASP A 214 2.09 9.23 -0.02
CA ASP A 214 2.69 9.57 -1.30
C ASP A 214 1.68 10.26 -2.22
N ARG A 215 0.48 9.69 -2.36
CA ARG A 215 -0.57 10.29 -3.18
C ARG A 215 -0.89 11.72 -2.73
N ARG A 216 -1.08 11.95 -1.42
CA ARG A 216 -1.41 13.29 -0.89
C ARG A 216 -0.25 14.28 -1.06
N ALA A 217 0.98 13.83 -0.85
CA ALA A 217 2.15 14.66 -1.06
C ALA A 217 2.31 15.04 -2.55
N VAL A 218 2.06 14.10 -3.47
CA VAL A 218 2.06 14.37 -4.92
C VAL A 218 0.96 15.35 -5.31
N VAL A 219 -0.28 15.16 -4.83
CA VAL A 219 -1.39 16.11 -5.09
C VAL A 219 -1.04 17.51 -4.57
N ALA A 220 -0.49 17.61 -3.36
CA ALA A 220 -0.10 18.90 -2.78
C ALA A 220 0.97 19.60 -3.62
N PHE A 221 1.96 18.85 -4.10
CA PHE A 221 3.01 19.35 -4.96
C PHE A 221 2.50 19.77 -6.35
N GLN A 222 1.64 18.97 -6.99
CA GLN A 222 1.02 19.30 -8.29
C GLN A 222 0.16 20.57 -8.17
N ARG A 223 -0.66 20.68 -7.13
CA ARG A 223 -1.46 21.89 -6.86
C ARG A 223 -0.63 23.12 -6.59
N ALA A 224 0.52 22.97 -5.91
CA ALA A 224 1.44 24.08 -5.70
C ALA A 224 1.96 24.65 -7.03
N GLN A 225 2.03 23.85 -8.10
CA GLN A 225 2.39 24.32 -9.44
C GLN A 225 1.26 25.12 -10.12
N GLY A 226 0.04 25.08 -9.59
CA GLY A 226 -1.16 25.61 -10.22
C GLY A 226 -1.87 24.60 -11.12
N TRP A 227 -1.46 23.32 -11.10
CA TRP A 227 -2.10 22.26 -11.89
C TRP A 227 -3.42 21.82 -11.27
N SER A 228 -4.38 21.44 -12.11
CA SER A 228 -5.72 21.00 -11.71
C SER A 228 -6.26 19.92 -12.66
N GLY A 229 -7.31 19.19 -12.26
CA GLY A 229 -7.90 18.13 -13.08
C GLY A 229 -6.98 16.91 -13.21
N GLU A 230 -6.88 16.34 -14.42
CA GLU A 230 -6.08 15.15 -14.73
C GLU A 230 -4.58 15.34 -14.47
N GLU A 231 -4.10 16.59 -14.40
CA GLU A 231 -2.70 16.94 -14.13
C GLU A 231 -2.35 16.95 -12.62
N ALA A 232 -3.37 16.90 -11.74
CA ALA A 232 -3.26 16.85 -10.28
C ALA A 232 -3.94 15.60 -9.69
N ASP A 233 -3.77 14.48 -10.39
CA ASP A 233 -4.35 13.16 -10.12
C ASP A 233 -3.71 12.41 -8.93
N GLY A 234 -2.61 12.92 -8.40
CA GLY A 234 -1.87 12.29 -7.32
C GLY A 234 -0.95 11.15 -7.75
N ILE A 235 -0.74 10.95 -9.05
CA ILE A 235 0.25 10.02 -9.61
C ILE A 235 1.36 10.85 -10.30
N PRO A 236 2.64 10.65 -9.96
CA PRO A 236 3.69 11.46 -10.57
C PRO A 236 3.89 11.04 -12.03
N GLY A 237 3.59 11.94 -12.96
CA GLY A 237 3.98 11.86 -14.37
C GLY A 237 5.43 12.32 -14.62
N PRO A 238 5.92 12.26 -15.88
CA PRO A 238 7.26 12.74 -16.25
C PRO A 238 7.53 14.19 -15.84
N GLY A 239 6.51 15.05 -15.93
CA GLY A 239 6.58 16.46 -15.52
C GLY A 239 6.77 16.65 -14.02
N THR A 240 5.99 15.93 -13.20
CA THR A 240 6.10 15.93 -11.73
C THR A 240 7.48 15.45 -11.29
N TRP A 241 7.96 14.35 -11.88
CA TRP A 241 9.25 13.75 -11.57
C TRP A 241 10.42 14.69 -11.90
N ARG A 242 10.40 15.32 -13.08
CA ARG A 242 11.43 16.28 -13.50
C ARG A 242 11.53 17.49 -12.57
N LEU A 243 10.40 18.06 -12.16
CA LEU A 243 10.40 19.19 -11.22
C LEU A 243 11.02 18.79 -9.87
N LEU A 244 10.61 17.65 -9.32
CA LEU A 244 11.12 17.12 -8.06
C LEU A 244 12.62 16.76 -8.09
N LEU A 245 13.11 16.22 -9.21
CA LEU A 245 14.52 15.86 -9.39
C LEU A 245 15.45 17.08 -9.43
N HIS A 246 15.05 18.14 -10.11
CA HIS A 246 15.86 19.36 -10.22
C HIS A 246 15.64 20.34 -9.05
N GLY A 247 14.83 19.97 -8.05
CA GLY A 247 14.44 20.87 -6.97
C GLY A 247 13.67 22.10 -7.47
N GLY A 248 13.01 21.98 -8.61
CA GLY A 248 12.19 23.03 -9.22
C GLY A 248 10.71 22.92 -8.83
N GLY A 249 9.97 24.01 -9.07
CA GLY A 249 8.55 24.11 -8.73
C GLY A 249 8.29 24.76 -7.37
N ARG A 250 7.03 25.11 -7.11
CA ARG A 250 6.60 25.70 -5.82
C ARG A 250 6.49 24.62 -4.74
N ASP A 251 7.04 24.89 -3.55
CA ASP A 251 6.98 23.99 -2.39
C ASP A 251 5.54 23.69 -1.96
N ALA A 252 5.27 22.42 -1.65
CA ALA A 252 4.00 21.89 -1.15
C ALA A 252 3.77 22.18 0.36
N ARG A 253 4.10 23.38 0.84
CA ARG A 253 3.95 23.72 2.28
C ARG A 253 2.48 23.63 2.69
N ALA A 254 2.22 22.88 3.76
CA ALA A 254 0.91 22.83 4.41
C ALA A 254 0.59 24.23 4.98
N GLY A 255 -0.32 24.94 4.33
CA GLY A 255 -0.90 26.20 4.80
C GLY A 255 -0.16 27.45 4.33
N GLY A 256 -0.63 28.04 3.23
CA GLY A 256 -0.07 29.29 2.70
C GLY A 256 -0.83 29.83 1.49
N GLY A 257 -2.15 29.86 1.59
CA GLY A 257 -3.01 30.64 0.70
C GLY A 257 -4.01 31.43 1.53
N THR A 258 -3.56 32.53 2.14
CA THR A 258 -4.47 33.57 2.65
C THR A 258 -4.74 34.57 1.53
N GLY A 259 -6.02 34.70 1.20
CA GLY A 259 -6.59 35.67 0.26
C GLY A 259 -7.59 34.94 -0.64
N SER A 260 -8.91 35.04 -0.49
CA SER A 260 -9.74 36.06 0.14
C SER A 260 -11.08 35.45 0.54
N ARG A 261 -11.73 35.99 1.58
CA ARG A 261 -13.13 35.70 1.90
C ARG A 261 -14.04 36.12 0.74
N SER A 262 -14.89 35.20 0.29
CA SER A 262 -16.29 35.42 -0.11
C SER A 262 -16.97 34.06 0.05
N ALA A 263 -17.83 33.86 1.03
CA ALA A 263 -19.27 34.11 0.91
C ALA A 263 -19.83 33.54 -0.40
N ASP A 264 -20.68 32.52 -0.28
CA ASP A 264 -21.47 31.87 -1.34
C ASP A 264 -20.71 31.09 -2.42
N THR A 265 -20.06 29.99 -2.05
CA THR A 265 -20.12 28.83 -2.95
C THR A 265 -21.35 28.02 -2.56
N PRO A 266 -22.39 27.93 -3.42
CA PRO A 266 -23.55 27.11 -3.13
C PRO A 266 -23.08 25.68 -2.82
N ALA A 267 -23.62 25.08 -1.75
CA ALA A 267 -23.43 23.67 -1.48
C ALA A 267 -23.66 22.88 -2.79
N PRO A 268 -22.81 21.88 -3.11
CA PRO A 268 -22.97 21.09 -4.33
C PRO A 268 -24.40 20.57 -4.43
N PRO A 269 -25.01 20.48 -5.63
CA PRO A 269 -26.37 19.97 -5.75
C PRO A 269 -26.44 18.55 -5.21
N TYR A 270 -27.52 18.25 -4.49
CA TYR A 270 -27.71 16.93 -3.90
C TYR A 270 -27.76 15.86 -5.01
N PRO A 271 -26.87 14.85 -4.97
CA PRO A 271 -26.69 13.90 -6.08
C PRO A 271 -27.75 12.80 -6.16
N GLY A 272 -28.76 12.84 -5.28
CA GLY A 272 -29.89 11.90 -5.24
C GLY A 272 -29.69 10.74 -4.24
N ALA A 273 -30.78 10.32 -3.60
CA ALA A 273 -30.78 9.31 -2.54
C ALA A 273 -30.26 7.94 -2.99
N ALA A 274 -30.44 7.61 -4.28
CA ALA A 274 -29.96 6.36 -4.85
C ALA A 274 -28.43 6.20 -4.78
N ARG A 275 -27.66 7.28 -4.61
CA ARG A 275 -26.19 7.23 -4.45
C ARG A 275 -25.74 6.80 -3.06
N PHE A 276 -26.62 6.84 -2.07
CA PHE A 276 -26.34 6.54 -0.67
C PHE A 276 -27.13 5.29 -0.26
N ARG A 277 -26.82 4.18 -0.93
CA ARG A 277 -27.44 2.87 -0.72
C ARG A 277 -26.38 1.78 -0.70
N PRO A 278 -26.61 0.64 -0.02
CA PRO A 278 -25.68 -0.47 -0.04
C PRO A 278 -25.26 -0.87 -1.46
N GLY A 279 -23.96 -1.05 -1.68
CA GLY A 279 -23.38 -1.38 -2.98
C GLY A 279 -23.11 -0.19 -3.91
N GLN A 280 -23.46 1.04 -3.51
CA GLN A 280 -23.15 2.24 -4.28
C GLN A 280 -21.76 2.75 -3.98
N SER A 281 -21.12 3.34 -4.98
CA SER A 281 -19.85 4.03 -4.84
C SER A 281 -19.73 5.23 -5.78
N GLY A 282 -18.90 6.20 -5.41
CA GLY A 282 -18.60 7.37 -6.23
C GLY A 282 -18.21 8.60 -5.41
N ASP A 283 -17.83 9.67 -6.12
CA ASP A 283 -17.30 10.90 -5.52
C ASP A 283 -18.26 11.56 -4.53
N ALA A 284 -19.57 11.40 -4.73
CA ALA A 284 -20.60 11.90 -3.83
C ALA A 284 -20.53 11.28 -2.42
N VAL A 285 -20.25 9.98 -2.32
CA VAL A 285 -20.10 9.27 -1.04
C VAL A 285 -18.83 9.72 -0.34
N LEU A 286 -17.73 9.81 -1.10
CA LEU A 286 -16.46 10.29 -0.57
C LEU A 286 -16.55 11.74 -0.08
N ALA A 287 -17.24 12.61 -0.84
CA ALA A 287 -17.46 14.00 -0.46
C ALA A 287 -18.30 14.12 0.82
N LEU A 288 -19.37 13.32 0.93
CA LEU A 288 -20.20 13.25 2.12
C LEU A 288 -19.41 12.81 3.35
N GLY A 289 -18.70 11.69 3.26
CA GLY A 289 -17.93 11.16 4.36
C GLY A 289 -16.82 12.13 4.82
N ARG A 290 -16.17 12.82 3.87
CA ARG A 290 -15.20 13.89 4.18
C ARG A 290 -15.84 15.03 4.98
N GLN A 291 -17.05 15.44 4.63
CA GLN A 291 -17.75 16.49 5.38
C GLN A 291 -18.21 16.02 6.76
N LEU A 292 -18.61 14.76 6.90
CA LEU A 292 -18.94 14.19 8.21
C LEU A 292 -17.73 14.21 9.15
N VAL A 293 -16.56 13.79 8.67
CA VAL A 293 -15.31 13.91 9.44
C VAL A 293 -14.98 15.37 9.74
N ALA A 294 -15.09 16.28 8.76
CA ALA A 294 -14.79 17.70 8.97
C ALA A 294 -15.70 18.34 10.03
N LYS A 295 -16.94 17.87 10.18
CA LYS A 295 -17.88 18.30 11.21
C LYS A 295 -17.79 17.48 12.52
N GLY A 296 -16.81 16.58 12.66
CA GLY A 296 -16.55 15.82 13.89
C GLY A 296 -17.37 14.54 14.07
N PHE A 297 -17.92 14.00 12.99
CA PHE A 297 -18.66 12.73 12.97
C PHE A 297 -17.78 11.58 12.48
N ASP A 298 -16.54 11.52 12.95
CA ASP A 298 -15.52 10.57 12.55
C ASP A 298 -15.55 9.24 13.32
N LYS A 299 -16.25 9.20 14.47
CA LYS A 299 -16.35 8.04 15.38
C LYS A 299 -16.68 6.69 14.72
N HIS A 300 -17.39 6.72 13.59
CA HIS A 300 -17.82 5.51 12.90
C HIS A 300 -16.88 5.10 11.75
N TYR A 301 -15.81 5.86 11.51
CA TYR A 301 -14.80 5.56 10.50
C TYR A 301 -13.49 5.14 11.18
N ASP A 302 -13.12 3.87 11.04
CA ASP A 302 -11.86 3.36 11.61
C ASP A 302 -10.63 3.85 10.81
N GLU A 303 -10.78 4.03 9.49
CA GLU A 303 -9.71 4.45 8.55
C GLU A 303 -10.02 5.78 7.83
N GLY A 304 -11.19 6.36 8.11
CA GLY A 304 -11.74 7.52 7.41
C GLY A 304 -12.71 7.16 6.27
N PRO A 305 -13.34 8.18 5.66
CA PRO A 305 -14.41 8.01 4.68
C PRO A 305 -13.87 7.58 3.31
N GLY A 306 -14.51 6.57 2.72
CA GLY A 306 -14.21 6.05 1.38
C GLY A 306 -15.28 6.43 0.34
N PRO A 307 -15.05 6.15 -0.95
CA PRO A 307 -16.05 6.39 -2.00
C PRO A 307 -17.15 5.32 -2.03
N ALA A 308 -17.06 4.24 -1.27
CA ALA A 308 -18.07 3.19 -1.22
C ALA A 308 -19.00 3.41 -0.04
N TRP A 309 -20.31 3.42 -0.28
CA TRP A 309 -21.31 3.61 0.77
C TRP A 309 -21.37 2.37 1.67
N GLY A 310 -21.11 2.56 2.96
CA GLY A 310 -21.13 1.51 3.95
C GLY A 310 -21.92 1.87 5.21
N GLU A 311 -21.95 0.91 6.14
CA GLU A 311 -22.61 1.10 7.44
C GLU A 311 -21.92 2.18 8.29
N ALA A 312 -20.62 2.40 8.09
CA ALA A 312 -19.87 3.50 8.67
C ALA A 312 -20.46 4.86 8.25
N ASP A 313 -20.69 5.06 6.94
CA ASP A 313 -21.32 6.28 6.41
C ASP A 313 -22.75 6.43 6.94
N ARG A 314 -23.54 5.35 6.91
CA ARG A 314 -24.92 5.36 7.41
C ARG A 314 -24.96 5.82 8.87
N ARG A 315 -24.12 5.24 9.74
CA ARG A 315 -24.07 5.61 11.17
C ARG A 315 -23.53 7.01 11.40
N ALA A 316 -22.53 7.44 10.62
CA ALA A 316 -22.02 8.81 10.70
C ALA A 316 -23.08 9.84 10.27
N VAL A 317 -23.85 9.55 9.22
CA VAL A 317 -25.01 10.37 8.81
C VAL A 317 -26.07 10.36 9.91
N GLU A 318 -26.38 9.20 10.50
CA GLU A 318 -27.37 9.06 11.57
C GLU A 318 -26.99 9.90 12.80
N ALA A 319 -25.71 9.85 13.19
CA ALA A 319 -25.16 10.65 14.27
C ALA A 319 -25.23 12.16 13.95
N PHE A 320 -24.92 12.55 12.71
CA PHE A 320 -25.05 13.92 12.25
C PHE A 320 -26.51 14.40 12.29
N GLN A 321 -27.45 13.63 11.75
CA GLN A 321 -28.88 13.94 11.76
C GLN A 321 -29.41 14.12 13.20
N ARG A 322 -29.02 13.24 14.13
CA ARG A 322 -29.36 13.41 15.55
C ARG A 322 -28.76 14.68 16.16
N ALA A 323 -27.52 15.01 15.81
CA ALA A 323 -26.90 16.26 16.25
C ALA A 323 -27.57 17.51 15.67
N GLN A 324 -28.31 17.38 14.55
CA GLN A 324 -29.18 18.43 14.02
C GLN A 324 -30.56 18.51 14.71
N GLY A 325 -30.82 17.66 15.71
CA GLY A 325 -32.08 17.60 16.45
C GLY A 325 -33.15 16.69 15.81
N TRP A 326 -32.80 15.90 14.80
CA TRP A 326 -33.74 14.99 14.14
C TRP A 326 -33.90 13.68 14.91
N SER A 327 -35.06 13.03 14.79
CA SER A 327 -35.37 11.80 15.54
C SER A 327 -36.35 10.91 14.76
N GLY A 328 -36.45 9.63 15.14
CA GLY A 328 -37.29 8.67 14.43
C GLY A 328 -36.82 8.48 12.98
N ASP A 329 -37.78 8.46 12.05
CA ASP A 329 -37.52 8.25 10.62
C ASP A 329 -36.72 9.41 9.98
N ASP A 330 -36.66 10.58 10.61
CA ASP A 330 -35.86 11.72 10.14
C ASP A 330 -34.35 11.56 10.44
N ALA A 331 -33.97 10.60 11.30
CA ALA A 331 -32.58 10.28 11.62
C ALA A 331 -32.27 8.81 11.28
N ASP A 332 -32.56 8.42 10.03
CA ASP A 332 -32.44 7.06 9.50
C ASP A 332 -31.02 6.67 9.04
N GLY A 333 -30.10 7.66 8.97
CA GLY A 333 -28.75 7.50 8.47
C GLY A 333 -28.64 7.56 6.95
N TYR A 334 -29.68 7.96 6.23
CA TYR A 334 -29.65 8.18 4.79
C TYR A 334 -29.76 9.67 4.47
N PRO A 335 -28.75 10.25 3.81
CA PRO A 335 -28.71 11.69 3.60
C PRO A 335 -29.74 12.10 2.56
N GLY A 336 -30.69 12.94 2.92
CA GLY A 336 -31.62 13.62 2.01
C GLY A 336 -31.11 15.01 1.57
N PRO A 337 -31.87 15.75 0.75
CA PRO A 337 -31.49 17.10 0.32
C PRO A 337 -31.17 18.05 1.48
N GLU A 338 -31.91 17.94 2.58
CA GLU A 338 -31.69 18.77 3.77
C GLU A 338 -30.43 18.35 4.54
N THR A 339 -30.17 17.04 4.66
CA THR A 339 -28.93 16.53 5.27
C THR A 339 -27.73 17.05 4.50
N TRP A 340 -27.79 16.95 3.17
CA TRP A 340 -26.74 17.41 2.28
C TRP A 340 -26.52 18.92 2.38
N ARG A 341 -27.59 19.72 2.39
CA ARG A 341 -27.48 21.18 2.54
C ARG A 341 -26.76 21.58 3.81
N ARG A 342 -27.11 20.98 4.95
CA ARG A 342 -26.50 21.29 6.27
C ARG A 342 -25.10 20.70 6.42
N LEU A 343 -24.83 19.58 5.76
CA LEU A 343 -23.52 18.95 5.78
C LEU A 343 -22.49 19.73 4.95
N PHE A 344 -22.93 20.41 3.90
CA PHE A 344 -22.08 21.20 3.00
C PHE A 344 -22.21 22.72 3.20
N SER A 345 -22.89 23.17 4.25
CA SER A 345 -22.95 24.57 4.69
C SER A 345 -21.84 24.95 5.67
#